data_AF-A0A761LT51-F1
#
_entry.id   AF-A0A761LT51-F1
#
_cell.length_a   1.000
_cell.length_b   1.000
_cell.length_c   1.000
_cell.angle_alpha   90.00
_cell.angle_beta   90.00
_cell.angle_gamma   90.00
#
_symmetry.space_group_name_H-M   'P 1'
#
loop_
_entity.id
_entity.type
_entity.pdbx_description
1 polymer ?
#
loop_
_entity_poly.entity_id
_entity_poly.type
_entity_poly.pdbx_seq_one_letter_code
_entity_poly.pdbx_strand_id
1 'polypeptide(L)'
;MKGLENAIRNLNSLDRQMVPRASIWAVNRVAQKAVSVATRKVARETVAGDNQVRGLPLKLVRQRVRLFKAGTDGKRSARIRINRGNLPAIKLGAAQVRMSKRRGKLLYRGSVLKIGPYLFRDAFIQQLANGRWHVMRRVNGKNRYP
;
A
#
# COMPACT_ATOMS: atom_id res chain seq x y z
N MET A 1 27.23 51.89 -14.87
CA MET A 1 27.40 50.56 -15.51
C MET A 1 27.22 49.35 -14.59
N LYS A 2 27.49 49.43 -13.26
CA LYS A 2 27.34 48.27 -12.32
C LYS A 2 25.91 47.70 -12.18
N GLY A 3 24.86 48.50 -12.40
CA GLY A 3 23.47 48.04 -12.27
C GLY A 3 23.03 47.03 -13.34
N LEU A 4 23.50 47.21 -14.59
CA LEU A 4 23.17 46.30 -15.69
C LEU A 4 23.85 44.93 -15.49
N GLU A 5 25.11 44.91 -15.08
CA GLU A 5 25.83 43.68 -14.77
C GLU A 5 25.18 42.92 -13.61
N ASN A 6 24.72 43.61 -12.57
CA ASN A 6 24.02 43.00 -11.45
C ASN A 6 22.66 42.42 -11.89
N ALA A 7 21.92 43.14 -12.75
CA ALA A 7 20.67 42.63 -13.32
C ALA A 7 20.91 41.37 -14.18
N ILE A 8 21.96 41.35 -15.00
CA ILE A 8 22.33 40.18 -15.82
C ILE A 8 22.75 39.00 -14.94
N ARG A 9 23.54 39.22 -13.88
CA ARG A 9 23.91 38.15 -12.92
C ARG A 9 22.68 37.58 -12.20
N ASN A 10 21.73 38.42 -11.83
CA ASN A 10 20.48 37.99 -11.21
C ASN A 10 19.60 37.20 -12.18
N LEU A 11 19.47 37.63 -13.43
CA LEU A 11 18.72 36.89 -14.45
C LEU A 11 19.37 35.52 -14.73
N ASN A 12 20.69 35.46 -14.82
CA ASN A 12 21.43 34.22 -15.02
C ASN A 12 21.33 33.27 -13.81
N SER A 13 21.22 33.78 -12.59
CA SER A 13 21.04 32.94 -11.40
C SER A 13 19.61 32.41 -11.28
N LEU A 14 18.60 33.20 -11.68
CA LEU A 14 17.20 32.76 -11.80
C LEU A 14 17.06 31.60 -12.78
N ASP A 15 17.61 31.73 -13.98
CA ASP A 15 17.54 30.71 -15.03
C ASP A 15 18.26 29.42 -14.64
N ARG A 16 19.49 29.52 -14.10
CA ARG A 16 20.29 28.33 -13.79
C ARG A 16 19.83 27.58 -12.55
N GLN A 17 19.25 28.26 -11.56
CA GLN A 17 18.90 27.63 -10.27
C GLN A 17 17.41 27.62 -9.97
N MET A 18 16.71 28.74 -10.16
CA MET A 18 15.30 28.83 -9.75
C MET A 18 14.37 28.09 -10.70
N VAL A 19 14.58 28.19 -12.02
CA VAL A 19 13.74 27.48 -13.00
C VAL A 19 13.82 25.96 -12.82
N PRO A 20 15.01 25.32 -12.78
CA PRO A 20 15.09 23.87 -12.55
C PRO A 20 14.53 23.44 -11.19
N ARG A 21 14.71 24.25 -10.13
CA ARG A 21 14.12 23.99 -8.82
C ARG A 21 12.60 24.01 -8.89
N ALA A 22 12.01 25.03 -9.51
CA ALA A 22 10.56 25.12 -9.69
C ALA A 22 10.01 23.92 -10.46
N SER A 23 10.69 23.49 -11.54
CA SER A 23 10.31 22.28 -12.29
C SER A 23 10.34 21.03 -11.41
N ILE A 24 11.38 20.84 -10.60
CA ILE A 24 11.49 19.70 -9.66
C ILE A 24 10.36 19.72 -8.63
N TRP A 25 10.03 20.89 -8.11
CA TRP A 25 8.92 21.07 -7.17
C TRP A 25 7.59 20.67 -7.80
N ALA A 26 7.33 21.13 -9.03
CA ALA A 26 6.14 20.76 -9.78
C ALA A 26 6.05 19.24 -9.99
N VAL A 27 7.14 18.60 -10.43
CA VAL A 27 7.22 17.14 -10.62
C VAL A 27 6.92 16.39 -9.31
N ASN A 28 7.54 16.81 -8.22
CA ASN A 28 7.32 16.19 -6.91
C ASN A 28 5.88 16.37 -6.41
N ARG A 29 5.27 17.53 -6.66
CA ARG A 29 3.88 17.83 -6.30
C ARG A 29 2.91 16.91 -7.04
N VAL A 30 3.09 16.76 -8.35
CA VAL A 30 2.28 15.86 -9.18
C VAL A 30 2.46 14.41 -8.73
N ALA A 31 3.70 13.96 -8.51
CA ALA A 31 3.97 12.60 -8.06
C ALA A 31 3.32 12.29 -6.70
N GLN A 32 3.41 13.22 -5.73
CA GLN A 32 2.74 13.08 -4.43
C GLN A 32 1.22 13.04 -4.57
N LYS A 33 0.65 13.90 -5.42
CA LYS A 33 -0.80 13.93 -5.69
C LYS A 33 -1.26 12.62 -6.33
N ALA A 34 -0.52 12.11 -7.32
CA ALA A 34 -0.80 10.85 -7.99
C ALA A 34 -0.82 9.69 -6.98
N VAL A 35 0.20 9.57 -6.12
CA VAL A 35 0.23 8.57 -5.04
C VAL A 35 -0.98 8.73 -4.11
N SER A 36 -1.31 9.95 -3.70
CA SER A 36 -2.42 10.20 -2.80
C SER A 36 -3.78 9.83 -3.40
N VAL A 37 -4.00 10.12 -4.68
CA VAL A 37 -5.26 9.80 -5.37
C VAL A 37 -5.35 8.30 -5.62
N ALA A 38 -4.30 7.70 -6.17
CA ALA A 38 -4.26 6.27 -6.47
C ALA A 38 -4.43 5.40 -5.22
N THR A 39 -3.73 5.72 -4.13
CA THR A 39 -3.85 4.94 -2.88
C THR A 39 -5.23 5.02 -2.27
N ARG A 40 -5.91 6.18 -2.31
CA ARG A 40 -7.31 6.30 -1.86
C ARG A 40 -8.27 5.52 -2.76
N LYS A 41 -8.07 5.59 -4.08
CA LYS A 41 -8.89 4.85 -5.04
C LYS A 41 -8.82 3.35 -4.77
N VAL A 42 -7.61 2.79 -4.71
CA VAL A 42 -7.37 1.38 -4.40
C VAL A 42 -7.93 1.01 -3.02
N ALA A 43 -7.69 1.84 -2.00
CA ALA A 43 -8.20 1.60 -0.66
C ALA A 43 -9.74 1.61 -0.58
N ARG A 44 -10.45 2.24 -1.52
CA ARG A 44 -11.92 2.25 -1.54
C ARG A 44 -12.49 1.10 -2.37
N GLU A 45 -11.86 0.81 -3.51
CA GLU A 45 -12.41 -0.10 -4.54
C GLU A 45 -12.00 -1.56 -4.34
N THR A 46 -10.91 -1.83 -3.62
CA THR A 46 -10.45 -3.20 -3.41
C THR A 46 -11.44 -3.98 -2.55
N VAL A 47 -11.79 -5.18 -3.00
CA VAL A 47 -12.65 -6.12 -2.28
C VAL A 47 -11.78 -7.17 -1.59
N ALA A 48 -12.07 -7.48 -0.33
CA ALA A 48 -11.33 -8.49 0.42
C ALA A 48 -12.23 -9.39 1.27
N GLY A 49 -11.73 -10.60 1.55
CA GLY A 49 -12.43 -11.62 2.30
C GLY A 49 -13.54 -12.32 1.50
N ASP A 50 -14.00 -13.45 2.02
CA ASP A 50 -15.10 -14.23 1.45
C ASP A 50 -16.47 -13.58 1.68
N ASN A 51 -16.53 -12.58 2.56
CA ASN A 51 -17.70 -11.71 2.73
C ASN A 51 -17.68 -10.50 1.77
N GLN A 52 -16.72 -10.43 0.84
CA GLN A 52 -16.63 -9.41 -0.21
C GLN A 52 -16.75 -7.97 0.32
N VAL A 53 -16.11 -7.68 1.45
CA VAL A 53 -16.13 -6.34 2.03
C VAL A 53 -15.32 -5.41 1.13
N ARG A 54 -15.95 -4.30 0.74
CA ARG A 54 -15.31 -3.24 -0.03
C ARG A 54 -14.45 -2.36 0.88
N GLY A 55 -13.28 -2.03 0.37
CA GLY A 55 -12.34 -1.14 0.99
C GLY A 55 -11.27 -1.87 1.79
N LEU A 56 -10.09 -1.25 1.87
CA LEU A 56 -8.93 -1.64 2.66
C LEU A 56 -8.45 -0.43 3.48
N PRO A 57 -7.81 -0.65 4.64
CA PRO A 57 -7.22 0.45 5.40
C PRO A 57 -6.20 1.23 4.55
N LEU A 58 -6.42 2.54 4.39
CA LEU A 58 -5.58 3.41 3.56
C LEU A 58 -4.09 3.35 3.96
N LYS A 59 -3.81 3.26 5.27
CA LYS A 59 -2.45 3.15 5.81
C LYS A 59 -1.71 1.94 5.22
N LEU A 60 -2.38 0.79 5.09
CA LEU A 60 -1.78 -0.43 4.55
C LEU A 60 -1.48 -0.30 3.05
N VAL A 61 -2.41 0.28 2.29
CA VAL A 61 -2.22 0.52 0.85
C VAL A 61 -1.07 1.50 0.63
N ARG A 62 -1.01 2.58 1.42
CA ARG A 62 0.04 3.59 1.33
C ARG A 62 1.43 3.04 1.69
N GLN A 63 1.54 2.14 2.66
CA GLN A 63 2.80 1.47 3.01
C GLN A 63 3.39 0.65 1.86
N ARG A 64 2.59 0.27 0.85
CA ARG A 64 3.09 -0.46 -0.34
C ARG A 64 3.76 0.44 -1.36
N VAL A 65 3.66 1.76 -1.21
CA VAL A 65 4.18 2.73 -2.17
C VAL A 65 5.37 3.47 -1.59
N ARG A 66 6.46 3.52 -2.36
CA ARG A 66 7.65 4.33 -2.06
C ARG A 66 7.84 5.38 -3.15
N LEU A 67 7.88 6.65 -2.76
CA LEU A 67 8.12 7.77 -3.66
C LEU A 67 9.57 8.25 -3.49
N PHE A 68 10.34 8.17 -4.57
CA PHE A 68 11.65 8.78 -4.70
C PHE A 68 11.47 10.13 -5.39
N LYS A 69 11.70 11.20 -4.65
CA LYS A 69 11.55 12.56 -5.16
C LYS A 69 12.64 12.91 -6.16
N ALA A 70 12.32 13.77 -7.11
CA ALA A 70 13.29 14.45 -7.94
C ALA A 70 14.14 15.40 -7.08
N GLY A 71 15.43 15.50 -7.40
CA GLY A 71 16.40 16.38 -6.73
C GLY A 71 17.15 17.26 -7.72
N THR A 72 17.81 18.31 -7.22
CA THR A 72 18.59 19.25 -8.03
C THR A 72 19.92 18.66 -8.48
N ASP A 73 20.55 17.87 -7.61
CA ASP A 73 21.92 17.39 -7.79
C ASP A 73 21.96 15.94 -8.31
N GLY A 74 20.80 15.42 -8.73
CA GLY A 74 20.64 14.04 -9.17
C GLY A 74 19.58 13.93 -10.26
N LYS A 75 18.79 12.85 -10.20
CA LYS A 75 17.73 12.62 -11.21
C LYS A 75 16.64 13.68 -11.08
N ARG A 76 16.40 14.42 -12.15
CA ARG A 76 15.31 15.42 -12.27
C ARG A 76 13.91 14.81 -12.39
N SER A 77 13.79 13.49 -12.33
CA SER A 77 12.54 12.73 -12.40
C SER A 77 12.14 12.13 -11.05
N ALA A 78 10.86 12.20 -10.69
CA ALA A 78 10.33 11.44 -9.55
C ALA A 78 10.03 9.99 -9.96
N ARG A 79 10.31 9.03 -9.08
CA ARG A 79 10.01 7.61 -9.31
C ARG A 79 9.11 7.06 -8.23
N ILE A 80 8.08 6.30 -8.63
CA ILE A 80 7.17 5.63 -7.72
C ILE A 80 7.42 4.13 -7.83
N ARG A 81 7.74 3.48 -6.70
CA ARG A 81 7.90 2.03 -6.61
C ARG A 81 6.76 1.45 -5.79
N ILE A 82 6.10 0.42 -6.31
CA ILE A 82 4.95 -0.22 -5.69
C ILE A 82 5.26 -1.69 -5.40
N ASN A 83 5.02 -2.13 -4.18
CA ASN A 83 4.99 -3.55 -3.84
C ASN A 83 3.67 -4.15 -4.31
N ARG A 84 3.72 -4.93 -5.40
CA ARG A 84 2.56 -5.58 -6.03
C ARG A 84 2.24 -6.98 -5.47
N GLY A 85 3.01 -7.48 -4.51
CA GLY A 85 2.73 -8.79 -3.91
C GLY A 85 1.40 -8.82 -3.14
N ASN A 86 0.97 -10.01 -2.73
CA ASN A 86 -0.27 -10.18 -1.97
C ASN A 86 -0.24 -9.39 -0.64
N LEU A 87 -1.41 -8.93 -0.19
CA LEU A 87 -1.57 -8.31 1.13
C LEU A 87 -1.88 -9.39 2.15
N PRO A 88 -1.02 -9.60 3.17
CA PRO A 88 -1.28 -10.64 4.16
C PRO A 88 -2.50 -10.27 4.99
N ALA A 89 -3.45 -11.20 5.08
CA ALA A 89 -4.74 -10.97 5.74
C ALA A 89 -4.58 -10.57 7.21
N ILE A 90 -3.54 -11.05 7.89
CA ILE A 90 -3.22 -10.70 9.29
C ILE A 90 -3.04 -9.20 9.52
N LYS A 91 -2.67 -8.42 8.49
CA LYS A 91 -2.50 -6.97 8.61
C LYS A 91 -3.82 -6.20 8.59
N LEU A 92 -4.93 -6.85 8.24
CA LEU A 92 -6.22 -6.19 8.06
C LEU A 92 -6.90 -5.79 9.37
N GLY A 93 -6.48 -6.36 10.51
CA GLY A 93 -7.02 -6.02 11.82
C GLY A 93 -6.79 -7.11 12.85
N ALA A 94 -7.48 -7.01 13.99
CA ALA A 94 -7.47 -8.03 15.04
C ALA A 94 -8.14 -9.32 14.55
N ALA A 95 -7.51 -10.46 14.85
CA ALA A 95 -8.03 -11.77 14.47
C ALA A 95 -8.96 -12.35 15.56
N GLN A 96 -10.07 -12.92 15.13
CA GLN A 96 -11.05 -13.60 15.96
C GLN A 96 -11.56 -14.85 15.24
N VAL A 97 -11.50 -16.00 15.89
CA VAL A 97 -12.16 -17.21 15.39
C VAL A 97 -13.63 -17.17 15.82
N ARG A 98 -14.55 -17.35 14.87
CA ARG A 98 -15.99 -17.38 15.15
C ARG A 98 -16.59 -18.67 14.63
N MET A 99 -17.58 -19.21 15.34
CA MET A 99 -18.40 -20.30 14.80
C MET A 99 -19.32 -19.76 13.71
N SER A 100 -19.31 -20.41 12.55
CA SER A 100 -20.23 -20.17 11.44
C SER A 100 -21.58 -20.80 11.78
N LYS A 101 -22.63 -19.99 11.78
CA LYS A 101 -24.02 -20.46 12.00
C LYS A 101 -24.68 -21.04 10.74
N ARG A 102 -24.02 -20.98 9.56
CA ARG A 102 -24.58 -21.51 8.30
C ARG A 102 -24.37 -23.03 8.21
N ARG A 103 -25.46 -23.79 8.19
CA ARG A 103 -25.53 -25.18 7.66
C ARG A 103 -25.25 -25.13 6.14
N GLY A 104 -23.99 -25.25 5.76
CA GLY A 104 -23.59 -25.43 4.37
C GLY A 104 -22.40 -26.39 4.30
N LYS A 105 -22.11 -26.94 3.11
CA LYS A 105 -20.99 -27.86 2.81
C LYS A 105 -19.60 -27.23 3.04
N LEU A 106 -19.34 -26.63 4.19
CA LEU A 106 -17.99 -26.37 4.68
C LEU A 106 -17.44 -27.74 5.09
N LEU A 107 -16.57 -28.28 4.24
CA LEU A 107 -16.02 -29.63 4.36
C LEU A 107 -15.35 -29.90 5.72
N TYR A 108 -14.98 -28.88 6.50
CA TYR A 108 -14.39 -29.06 7.83
C TYR A 108 -14.82 -27.98 8.83
N ARG A 109 -15.36 -28.44 9.98
CA ARG A 109 -15.59 -27.71 11.25
C ARG A 109 -15.91 -26.22 11.10
N GLY A 110 -17.20 -25.91 10.98
CA GLY A 110 -17.85 -24.59 10.83
C GLY A 110 -17.32 -23.43 11.69
N SER A 111 -16.05 -23.07 11.56
CA SER A 111 -15.36 -21.97 12.21
C SER A 111 -14.70 -21.13 11.13
N VAL A 112 -14.90 -19.83 11.20
CA VAL A 112 -14.43 -18.82 10.25
C VAL A 112 -13.47 -17.89 10.98
N LEU A 113 -12.39 -17.52 10.29
CA LEU A 113 -11.45 -16.55 10.81
C LEU A 113 -11.91 -15.16 10.38
N LYS A 114 -12.33 -14.36 11.36
CA LYS A 114 -12.62 -12.94 11.17
C LYS A 114 -11.36 -12.15 11.47
N ILE A 115 -10.99 -11.23 10.58
CA ILE A 115 -9.88 -10.30 10.79
C ILE A 115 -10.38 -8.89 10.53
N GLY A 116 -10.53 -8.10 11.59
CA GLY A 116 -11.24 -6.81 11.50
C GLY A 116 -12.65 -7.01 10.90
N PRO A 117 -13.04 -6.28 9.84
CA PRO A 117 -14.34 -6.47 9.18
C PRO A 117 -14.38 -7.66 8.19
N TYR A 118 -13.23 -8.25 7.85
CA TYR A 118 -13.12 -9.28 6.81
C TYR A 118 -13.31 -10.68 7.38
N LEU A 119 -13.89 -11.56 6.57
CA LEU A 119 -14.12 -12.97 6.93
C LEU A 119 -13.37 -13.87 5.96
N PHE A 120 -12.62 -14.83 6.50
CA PHE A 120 -11.89 -15.86 5.77
C PHE A 120 -12.37 -17.24 6.21
N ARG A 121 -12.94 -17.99 5.26
CA ARG A 121 -13.43 -19.35 5.45
C ARG A 121 -12.29 -20.33 5.31
N ASP A 122 -12.40 -21.43 6.04
CA ASP A 122 -11.39 -22.47 6.11
C ASP A 122 -10.00 -21.91 6.46
N ALA A 123 -9.94 -20.79 7.16
CA ALA A 123 -8.70 -20.10 7.48
C ALA A 123 -8.35 -20.28 8.96
N PHE A 124 -7.04 -20.28 9.24
CA PHE A 124 -6.50 -20.38 10.59
C PHE A 124 -5.18 -19.61 10.68
N ILE A 125 -4.72 -19.39 11.90
CA ILE A 125 -3.44 -18.72 12.18
C ILE A 125 -2.43 -19.78 12.58
N GLN A 126 -1.25 -19.74 11.96
CA GLN A 126 -0.12 -20.62 12.27
C GLN A 126 1.16 -19.80 12.27
N GLN A 127 2.06 -20.13 13.20
CA GLN A 127 3.42 -19.64 13.17
C GLN A 127 4.20 -20.47 12.16
N LEU A 128 4.81 -19.81 11.19
CA LEU A 128 5.66 -20.46 10.20
C LEU A 128 7.03 -20.79 10.82
N ALA A 129 7.80 -21.66 10.17
CA ALA A 129 9.15 -22.03 10.62
C ALA A 129 10.10 -20.84 10.81
N ASN A 130 9.84 -19.72 10.12
CA ASN A 130 10.59 -18.47 10.29
C ASN A 130 10.12 -17.60 11.48
N GLY A 131 9.27 -18.12 12.36
CA GLY A 131 8.73 -17.42 13.53
C GLY A 131 7.59 -16.44 13.24
N ARG A 132 7.23 -16.19 11.98
CA ARG A 132 6.17 -15.24 11.61
C ARG A 132 4.79 -15.88 11.66
N TRP A 133 3.85 -15.20 12.30
CA TRP A 133 2.44 -15.57 12.25
C TRP A 133 1.84 -15.24 10.89
N HIS A 134 1.18 -16.22 10.27
CA HIS A 134 0.46 -16.06 9.03
C HIS A 134 -0.95 -16.64 9.15
N VAL A 135 -1.88 -15.98 8.49
CA VAL A 135 -3.19 -16.52 8.15
C VAL A 135 -3.03 -17.46 6.97
N MET A 136 -3.40 -18.71 7.19
CA MET A 136 -3.33 -19.79 6.20
C MET A 136 -4.76 -20.26 5.89
N ARG A 137 -4.94 -20.85 4.71
CA ARG A 137 -6.19 -21.51 4.32
C ARG A 137 -5.98 -23.03 4.29
N ARG A 138 -6.94 -23.78 4.81
CA ARG A 138 -6.96 -25.24 4.75
C ARG A 138 -7.11 -25.66 3.30
N VAL A 139 -6.24 -26.55 2.87
CA VAL A 139 -6.28 -27.20 1.57
C VAL A 139 -6.37 -28.71 1.83
N ASN A 140 -7.18 -29.43 1.04
CA ASN A 140 -7.31 -30.89 1.10
C ASN A 140 -7.69 -31.46 2.49
N GLY A 141 -8.53 -30.75 3.26
CA GLY A 141 -9.09 -31.27 4.52
C GLY A 141 -8.13 -31.36 5.71
N LYS A 142 -6.87 -30.90 5.58
CA LYS A 142 -5.91 -30.91 6.70
C LYS A 142 -6.19 -29.83 7.73
N ASN A 143 -5.94 -30.15 9.00
CA ASN A 143 -6.19 -29.24 10.12
C ASN A 143 -5.17 -28.09 10.27
N ARG A 144 -3.96 -28.24 9.73
CA ARG A 144 -2.93 -27.19 9.61
C ARG A 144 -2.13 -27.44 8.34
N TYR A 145 -1.38 -26.42 7.90
CA TYR A 145 -0.35 -26.62 6.90
C TYR A 145 0.72 -27.54 7.53
N PRO A 146 1.23 -28.57 6.81
CA PRO A 146 2.33 -29.40 7.34
C PRO A 146 3.52 -28.55 7.76
#